data_AF-A0A5B8SRP8-F1
#
_entry.id   AF-A0A5B8SRP8-F1
#
_cell.length_a   1.000
_cell.length_b   1.000
_cell.length_c   1.000
_cell.angle_alpha   90.00
_cell.angle_beta   90.00
_cell.angle_gamma   90.00
#
_symmetry.space_group_name_H-M   'P 1'
#
loop_
_entity.id
_entity.type
_entity.pdbx_description
1 polymer ?
#
loop_
_entity_poly.entity_id
_entity_poly.type
_entity_poly.pdbx_seq_one_letter_code
_entity_poly.pdbx_strand_id
1 'polypeptide(L)'
;MGCLHCKHFEQGGWGSQLRTSIQDGAVSAMNALEQRQDFALNQYAKGLLKPFKGKGEILRFRDELDDECRRMWQEAADFANRYNRTVVQVGLWLKAHNNSGGRVRAVQWRDKAQTQMGRRLLEAVLRYGDVSQGMKRQLVEIETERVIFNAKIAAATRQVDRLNRVLRDLDEIEAML
;
A
#
# COMPACT_ATOMS: atom_id res chain seq x y z
N MET A 1 50.59 -5.84 -62.65
CA MET A 1 51.64 -6.84 -62.37
C MET A 1 52.05 -6.71 -60.92
N GLY A 2 52.22 -7.82 -60.20
CA GLY A 2 52.81 -7.84 -58.86
C GLY A 2 51.91 -8.48 -57.79
N CYS A 3 51.80 -9.80 -57.83
CA CYS A 3 51.38 -10.63 -56.71
C CYS A 3 52.61 -10.98 -55.86
N LEU A 4 52.50 -10.98 -54.53
CA LEU A 4 53.30 -11.77 -53.57
C LEU A 4 52.56 -11.72 -52.22
N HIS A 5 51.78 -12.75 -51.87
CA HIS A 5 52.16 -13.80 -50.92
C HIS A 5 52.69 -13.30 -49.57
N CYS A 6 51.85 -13.46 -48.54
CA CYS A 6 52.32 -13.87 -47.22
C CYS A 6 51.28 -14.86 -46.64
N LYS A 7 51.56 -16.15 -46.82
CA LYS A 7 50.94 -17.23 -46.04
C LYS A 7 51.74 -17.37 -44.76
N HIS A 8 51.04 -17.37 -43.62
CA HIS A 8 51.23 -18.25 -42.45
C HIS A 8 50.74 -17.54 -41.19
N PHE A 9 49.58 -17.95 -40.70
CA PHE A 9 49.36 -18.01 -39.25
C PHE A 9 48.41 -19.17 -38.95
N GLU A 10 49.02 -20.33 -38.77
CA GLU A 10 48.37 -21.48 -38.16
C GLU A 10 48.36 -21.30 -36.64
N GLN A 11 47.21 -21.64 -36.05
CA GLN A 11 47.03 -22.24 -34.73
C GLN A 11 47.25 -21.36 -33.48
N GLY A 12 46.18 -21.25 -32.69
CA GLY A 12 46.23 -20.77 -31.31
C GLY A 12 44.83 -20.64 -30.71
N GLY A 13 44.34 -21.71 -30.09
CA GLY A 13 43.02 -21.85 -29.44
C GLY A 13 42.79 -20.99 -28.19
N TRP A 14 43.17 -19.70 -28.21
CA TRP A 14 43.03 -18.79 -27.07
C TRP A 14 41.72 -17.99 -27.11
N GLY A 15 41.15 -17.78 -28.31
CA GLY A 15 39.96 -16.96 -28.50
C GLY A 15 38.62 -17.62 -28.13
N SER A 16 38.51 -18.95 -28.24
CA SER A 16 37.32 -19.69 -27.81
C SER A 16 37.30 -19.85 -26.29
N GLN A 17 38.45 -20.17 -25.69
CA GLN A 17 38.61 -20.44 -24.26
C GLN A 17 38.37 -19.19 -23.39
N LEU A 18 38.73 -18.00 -23.88
CA LEU A 18 38.43 -16.72 -23.24
C LEU A 18 36.95 -16.31 -23.38
N ARG A 19 36.25 -16.78 -24.41
CA ARG A 19 34.82 -16.44 -24.63
C ARG A 19 33.91 -17.32 -23.79
N THR A 20 34.23 -18.61 -23.63
CA THR A 20 33.54 -19.51 -22.71
C THR A 20 33.79 -19.13 -21.25
N SER A 21 35.01 -18.78 -20.84
CA SER A 21 35.28 -18.41 -19.44
C SER A 21 34.55 -17.13 -18.99
N ILE A 22 34.33 -16.17 -19.89
CA ILE A 22 33.55 -14.96 -19.62
C ILE A 22 32.05 -15.26 -19.58
N GLN A 23 31.54 -16.14 -20.45
CA GLN A 23 30.14 -16.58 -20.43
C GLN A 23 29.83 -17.43 -19.19
N ASP A 24 30.72 -18.34 -18.81
CA ASP A 24 30.57 -19.18 -17.62
C ASP A 24 30.66 -18.36 -16.33
N GLY A 25 31.54 -17.34 -16.31
CA GLY A 25 31.62 -16.37 -15.20
C GLY A 25 30.37 -15.50 -15.06
N ALA A 26 29.76 -15.09 -16.18
CA ALA A 26 28.52 -14.29 -16.18
C ALA A 26 27.31 -15.11 -15.74
N VAL A 27 27.19 -16.37 -16.18
CA VAL A 27 26.13 -17.29 -15.75
C VAL A 27 26.29 -17.64 -14.27
N SER A 28 27.52 -17.88 -13.80
CA SER A 28 27.79 -18.14 -12.38
C SER A 28 27.52 -16.91 -11.49
N ALA A 29 27.77 -15.70 -12.00
CA ALA A 29 27.45 -14.46 -11.29
C ALA A 29 25.94 -14.17 -11.26
N MET A 30 25.20 -14.46 -12.34
CA MET A 30 23.73 -14.36 -12.38
C MET A 30 23.08 -15.39 -11.44
N ASN A 31 23.53 -16.64 -11.45
CA ASN A 31 23.06 -17.68 -10.52
C ASN A 31 23.39 -17.32 -9.07
N ALA A 32 24.56 -16.73 -8.79
CA ALA A 32 24.93 -16.26 -7.46
C ALA A 32 24.11 -15.03 -7.01
N LEU A 33 23.68 -14.17 -7.94
CA LEU A 33 22.78 -13.05 -7.66
C LEU A 33 21.34 -13.50 -7.41
N GLU A 34 20.82 -14.44 -8.19
CA GLU A 34 19.52 -15.09 -7.95
C GLU A 34 19.51 -15.83 -6.61
N GLN A 35 20.53 -16.66 -6.33
CA GLN A 35 20.65 -17.34 -5.04
C GLN A 35 20.77 -16.36 -3.87
N ARG A 36 21.47 -15.23 -4.03
CA ARG A 36 21.53 -14.17 -3.00
C ARG A 36 20.20 -13.45 -2.81
N GLN A 37 19.42 -13.23 -3.87
CA GLN A 37 18.07 -12.67 -3.77
C GLN A 37 17.13 -13.61 -3.04
N ASP A 38 17.16 -14.90 -3.37
CA ASP A 38 16.36 -15.92 -2.70
C ASP A 38 16.75 -16.04 -1.22
N PHE A 39 18.04 -16.04 -0.90
CA PHE A 39 18.51 -16.11 0.49
C PHE A 39 18.16 -14.85 1.30
N ALA A 40 18.25 -13.67 0.69
CA ALA A 40 17.90 -12.40 1.33
C ALA A 40 16.39 -12.30 1.60
N LEU A 41 15.55 -12.72 0.65
CA LEU A 41 14.11 -12.84 0.84
C LEU A 41 13.77 -13.86 1.94
N ASN A 42 14.45 -15.00 1.95
CA ASN A 42 14.20 -16.09 2.91
C ASN A 42 14.64 -15.72 4.34
N GLN A 43 15.72 -14.94 4.52
CA GLN A 43 16.11 -14.42 5.84
C GLN A 43 15.18 -13.31 6.35
N TYR A 44 14.72 -12.41 5.47
CA TYR A 44 13.74 -11.39 5.84
C TYR A 44 12.38 -12.02 6.21
N ALA A 45 11.97 -13.05 5.47
CA ALA A 45 10.77 -13.84 5.74
C ALA A 45 10.85 -14.58 7.09
N LYS A 46 12.02 -15.12 7.49
CA LYS A 46 12.18 -15.80 8.78
C LYS A 46 11.97 -14.90 10.01
N GLY A 47 12.21 -13.59 9.90
CA GLY A 47 11.91 -12.62 10.96
C GLY A 47 10.44 -12.18 10.97
N LEU A 48 9.86 -12.03 9.77
CA LEU A 48 8.49 -11.52 9.58
C LEU A 48 7.41 -12.61 9.73
N LEU A 49 7.73 -13.87 9.44
CA LEU A 49 6.84 -15.04 9.51
C LEU A 49 6.90 -15.77 10.85
N LYS A 50 7.91 -15.50 11.70
CA LYS A 50 8.00 -16.06 13.05
C LYS A 50 6.78 -15.85 13.96
N PRO A 51 5.94 -14.80 13.82
CA PRO A 51 4.70 -14.69 14.60
C PRO A 51 3.64 -15.71 14.21
N PHE A 52 3.70 -16.27 12.99
CA PHE A 52 2.64 -17.11 12.44
C PHE A 52 3.13 -18.56 12.33
N LYS A 53 2.93 -19.36 13.39
CA LYS A 53 3.27 -20.80 13.39
C LYS A 53 2.43 -21.63 12.40
N GLY A 54 1.35 -21.06 11.86
CA GLY A 54 0.46 -21.66 10.87
C GLY A 54 -0.70 -20.75 10.52
N LYS A 55 -1.58 -21.22 9.64
CA LYS A 55 -2.78 -20.51 9.14
C LYS A 55 -3.68 -19.93 10.25
N GLY A 56 -3.75 -20.61 11.41
CA GLY A 56 -4.55 -20.17 12.56
C GLY A 56 -4.18 -18.79 13.13
N GLU A 57 -2.89 -18.46 13.23
CA GLU A 57 -2.46 -17.15 13.75
C GLU A 57 -2.77 -16.02 12.73
N ILE A 58 -2.72 -16.32 11.43
CA ILE A 58 -3.09 -15.39 10.36
C ILE A 58 -4.59 -15.11 10.39
N LEU A 59 -5.40 -16.16 10.60
CA LEU A 59 -6.86 -16.04 10.78
C LEU A 59 -7.18 -15.17 11.99
N ARG A 60 -6.54 -15.42 13.15
CA ARG A 60 -6.77 -14.61 14.36
C ARG A 60 -6.40 -13.14 14.14
N PHE A 61 -5.25 -12.87 13.53
CA PHE A 61 -4.83 -11.49 13.26
C PHE A 61 -5.75 -10.78 12.27
N ARG A 62 -6.27 -11.48 11.24
CA ARG A 62 -7.31 -10.95 10.37
C ARG A 62 -8.57 -10.60 11.17
N ASP A 63 -9.02 -11.48 12.04
CA ASP A 63 -10.25 -11.28 12.82
C ASP A 63 -10.12 -10.09 13.78
N GLU A 64 -8.97 -9.95 14.43
CA GLU A 64 -8.65 -8.78 15.25
C GLU A 64 -8.69 -7.47 14.43
N LEU A 65 -8.17 -7.48 13.20
CA LEU A 65 -8.22 -6.32 12.30
C LEU A 65 -9.64 -6.03 11.79
N ASP A 66 -10.45 -7.06 11.57
CA ASP A 66 -11.86 -6.91 11.19
C ASP A 66 -12.68 -6.32 12.34
N ASP A 67 -12.45 -6.74 13.58
CA ASP A 67 -13.06 -6.15 14.77
C ASP A 67 -12.63 -4.69 14.96
N GLU A 68 -11.36 -4.40 14.77
CA GLU A 68 -10.85 -3.03 14.78
C GLU A 68 -11.50 -2.18 13.67
N CYS A 69 -11.71 -2.75 12.48
CA CYS A 69 -12.47 -2.09 11.43
C CYS A 69 -13.92 -1.81 11.90
N ARG A 70 -14.62 -2.77 12.50
CA ARG A 70 -15.98 -2.52 13.03
C ARG A 70 -15.99 -1.43 14.09
N ARG A 71 -14.96 -1.34 14.94
CA ARG A 71 -14.80 -0.26 15.91
C ARG A 71 -14.62 1.09 15.22
N MET A 72 -13.76 1.16 14.21
CA MET A 72 -13.53 2.38 13.42
C MET A 72 -14.78 2.85 12.66
N TRP A 73 -15.72 1.96 12.33
CA TRP A 73 -17.03 2.35 11.78
C TRP A 73 -17.80 3.27 12.73
N GLN A 74 -17.88 2.89 14.02
CA GLN A 74 -18.52 3.71 15.03
C GLN A 74 -17.71 4.99 15.28
N GLU A 75 -16.39 4.90 15.36
CA GLU A 75 -15.53 6.08 15.52
C GLU A 75 -15.71 7.09 14.38
N ALA A 76 -15.99 6.64 13.14
CA ALA A 76 -16.23 7.53 12.01
C ALA A 76 -17.54 8.32 12.19
N ALA A 77 -18.58 7.69 12.73
CA ALA A 77 -19.81 8.37 13.09
C ALA A 77 -19.59 9.36 14.24
N ASP A 78 -18.85 8.95 15.27
CA ASP A 78 -18.53 9.79 16.43
C ASP A 78 -17.67 11.00 16.04
N PHE A 79 -16.71 10.81 15.14
CA PHE A 79 -15.89 11.88 14.56
C PHE A 79 -16.76 12.93 13.87
N ALA A 80 -17.69 12.48 13.02
CA ALA A 80 -18.63 13.37 12.34
C ALA A 80 -19.52 14.11 13.36
N ASN A 81 -20.09 13.40 14.34
CA ASN A 81 -20.96 13.98 15.36
C ASN A 81 -20.23 15.03 16.21
N ARG A 82 -18.98 14.76 16.59
CA ARG A 82 -18.13 15.68 17.37
C ARG A 82 -17.94 17.02 16.66
N TYR A 83 -17.64 17.00 15.37
CA TYR A 83 -17.25 18.22 14.63
C TYR A 83 -18.38 18.86 13.84
N ASN A 84 -19.50 18.16 13.62
CA ASN A 84 -20.62 18.70 12.84
C ASN A 84 -21.22 19.96 13.45
N ARG A 85 -21.26 20.11 14.78
CA ARG A 85 -21.71 21.37 15.41
C ARG A 85 -20.88 22.59 14.98
N THR A 86 -19.60 22.40 14.68
CA THR A 86 -18.69 23.46 14.22
C THR A 86 -18.80 23.65 12.72
N VAL A 87 -18.67 22.58 11.93
CA VAL A 87 -18.54 22.72 10.47
C VAL A 87 -19.84 23.15 9.78
N VAL A 88 -21.01 22.91 10.39
CA VAL A 88 -22.30 23.39 9.85
C VAL A 88 -22.43 24.91 9.87
N GLN A 89 -21.68 25.59 10.75
CA GLN A 89 -21.69 27.06 10.83
C GLN A 89 -21.11 27.70 9.56
N VAL A 90 -20.31 26.95 8.80
CA VAL A 90 -19.69 27.39 7.54
C VAL A 90 -20.30 26.71 6.31
N GLY A 91 -21.49 26.09 6.47
CA GLY A 91 -22.18 25.41 5.37
C GLY A 91 -21.56 24.09 4.93
N LEU A 92 -20.69 23.50 5.76
CA LEU A 92 -20.08 22.19 5.53
C LEU A 92 -20.72 21.11 6.41
N TRP A 93 -20.47 19.86 6.04
CA TRP A 93 -20.89 18.69 6.80
C TRP A 93 -19.82 17.61 6.72
N LEU A 94 -19.61 16.87 7.81
CA LEU A 94 -18.77 15.67 7.85
C LEU A 94 -19.65 14.43 7.85
N LYS A 95 -19.37 13.51 6.94
CA LYS A 95 -20.15 12.28 6.79
C LYS A 95 -19.24 11.08 6.55
N ALA A 96 -19.39 10.04 7.36
CA ALA A 96 -18.88 8.72 7.03
C ALA A 96 -19.65 8.20 5.80
N HIS A 97 -18.97 7.86 4.71
CA HIS A 97 -19.65 7.51 3.45
C HIS A 97 -20.47 6.21 3.60
N ASN A 98 -21.77 6.23 3.26
CA ASN A 98 -22.65 5.06 3.41
C ASN A 98 -22.45 4.00 2.31
N ASN A 99 -22.57 2.74 2.76
CA ASN A 99 -22.82 1.43 2.15
C ASN A 99 -22.52 1.12 0.68
N SER A 100 -21.51 0.26 0.51
CA SER A 100 -21.69 -1.13 0.02
C SER A 100 -20.38 -1.89 0.26
N GLY A 101 -20.44 -3.06 0.91
CA GLY A 101 -19.31 -4.01 0.99
C GLY A 101 -18.54 -4.12 2.31
N GLY A 102 -19.12 -3.79 3.47
CA GLY A 102 -18.56 -4.15 4.79
C GLY A 102 -17.27 -3.42 5.24
N ARG A 103 -16.68 -2.56 4.39
CA ARG A 103 -15.43 -1.84 4.69
C ARG A 103 -15.68 -0.52 5.42
N VAL A 104 -14.80 -0.18 6.37
CA VAL A 104 -14.79 1.15 6.99
C VAL A 104 -14.47 2.19 5.93
N ARG A 105 -15.34 3.19 5.77
CA ARG A 105 -15.13 4.26 4.80
C ARG A 105 -14.67 5.52 5.51
N ALA A 106 -13.72 6.19 4.87
CA ALA A 106 -13.21 7.48 5.28
C ALA A 106 -14.32 8.53 5.49
N VAL A 107 -14.15 9.39 6.50
CA VAL A 107 -14.99 10.56 6.73
C VAL A 107 -14.72 11.59 5.63
N GLN A 108 -15.80 12.07 5.00
CA GLN A 108 -15.73 12.99 3.87
C GLN A 108 -16.36 14.35 4.22
N TRP A 109 -15.77 15.40 3.65
CA TRP A 109 -16.43 16.70 3.54
C TRP A 109 -17.62 16.61 2.59
N ARG A 110 -18.71 17.26 2.98
CA ARG A 110 -19.95 17.41 2.24
C ARG A 110 -20.38 18.87 2.32
N ASP A 111 -21.11 19.31 1.31
CA ASP A 111 -21.84 20.57 1.36
C ASP A 111 -23.09 20.40 2.25
N LYS A 112 -23.70 21.50 2.67
CA LYS A 112 -24.92 21.51 3.48
C LYS A 112 -26.06 20.70 2.86
N ALA A 113 -26.20 20.70 1.53
CA ALA A 113 -27.20 19.91 0.81
C ALA A 113 -26.80 18.44 0.62
N GLN A 114 -25.58 18.05 1.03
CA GLN A 114 -25.00 16.71 0.89
C GLN A 114 -24.92 16.19 -0.56
N THR A 115 -24.96 17.09 -1.54
CA THR A 115 -24.92 16.79 -2.97
C THR A 115 -23.48 16.67 -3.51
N GLN A 116 -22.56 17.41 -2.92
CA GLN A 116 -21.16 17.46 -3.29
C GLN A 116 -20.30 16.82 -2.20
N MET A 117 -19.08 16.43 -2.56
CA MET A 117 -18.13 15.90 -1.61
C MET A 117 -16.68 16.30 -1.91
N GLY A 118 -15.84 16.11 -0.91
CA GLY A 118 -14.39 16.15 -1.04
C GLY A 118 -13.75 17.45 -0.55
N ARG A 119 -12.42 17.41 -0.47
CA ARG A 119 -11.57 18.47 0.09
C ARG A 119 -11.77 19.85 -0.55
N ARG A 120 -12.16 19.89 -1.83
CA ARG A 120 -12.45 21.14 -2.55
C ARG A 120 -13.47 22.05 -1.86
N LEU A 121 -14.41 21.46 -1.10
CA LEU A 121 -15.41 22.21 -0.35
C LEU A 121 -14.79 22.98 0.81
N LEU A 122 -13.90 22.32 1.56
CA LEU A 122 -13.10 22.97 2.59
C LEU A 122 -12.22 24.06 1.99
N GLU A 123 -11.53 23.77 0.88
CA GLU A 123 -10.67 24.74 0.21
C GLU A 123 -11.43 25.99 -0.26
N ALA A 124 -12.65 25.82 -0.76
CA ALA A 124 -13.52 26.94 -1.14
C ALA A 124 -13.88 27.82 0.07
N VAL A 125 -14.23 27.21 1.21
CA VAL A 125 -14.52 27.95 2.46
C VAL A 125 -13.28 28.69 2.97
N LEU A 126 -12.11 28.05 2.93
CA LEU A 126 -10.87 28.68 3.40
C LEU A 126 -10.42 29.85 2.52
N ARG A 127 -10.60 29.75 1.20
CA ARG A 127 -10.18 30.77 0.22
C ARG A 127 -11.19 31.91 0.10
N TYR A 128 -12.45 31.58 -0.09
CA TYR A 128 -13.49 32.53 -0.50
C TYR A 128 -14.58 32.73 0.55
N GLY A 129 -14.63 31.89 1.58
CA GLY A 129 -15.62 32.02 2.64
C GLY A 129 -15.38 33.27 3.49
N ASP A 130 -16.47 33.99 3.75
CA ASP A 130 -16.52 35.04 4.77
C ASP A 130 -16.57 34.41 6.16
N VAL A 131 -15.43 33.87 6.59
CA VAL A 131 -15.24 33.18 7.86
C VAL A 131 -14.06 33.77 8.60
N SER A 132 -14.22 33.91 9.93
CA SER A 132 -13.18 34.48 10.78
C SER A 132 -11.88 33.66 10.72
N GLN A 133 -10.74 34.32 10.96
CA GLN A 133 -9.45 33.63 11.01
C GLN A 133 -9.40 32.53 12.08
N GLY A 134 -10.13 32.71 13.20
CA GLY A 134 -10.28 31.68 14.23
C GLY A 134 -10.99 30.44 13.70
N MET A 135 -12.10 30.62 12.97
CA MET A 135 -12.82 29.52 12.34
C MET A 135 -11.96 28.82 11.27
N LYS A 136 -11.20 29.57 10.46
CA LYS A 136 -10.28 28.98 9.48
C LYS A 136 -9.25 28.06 10.14
N ARG A 137 -8.67 28.45 11.28
CA ARG A 137 -7.74 27.60 12.05
C ARG A 137 -8.41 26.33 12.56
N GLN A 138 -9.60 26.45 13.15
CA GLN A 138 -10.37 25.28 13.61
C GLN A 138 -10.69 24.31 12.47
N LEU A 139 -11.05 24.81 11.29
CA LEU A 139 -11.30 23.95 10.12
C LEU A 139 -10.05 23.20 9.66
N VAL A 140 -8.86 23.81 9.75
CA VAL A 140 -7.58 23.16 9.44
C VAL A 140 -7.22 22.10 10.48
N GLU A 141 -7.48 22.35 11.76
CA GLU A 141 -7.30 21.36 12.83
C GLU A 141 -8.20 20.14 12.61
N ILE A 142 -9.49 20.37 12.31
CA ILE A 142 -10.44 19.31 11.98
C ILE A 142 -9.98 18.51 10.75
N GLU A 143 -9.48 19.17 9.70
CA GLU A 143 -8.96 18.47 8.52
C GLU A 143 -7.72 17.62 8.84
N THR A 144 -6.83 18.13 9.70
CA THR A 144 -5.64 17.38 10.14
C THR A 144 -6.05 16.10 10.84
N GLU A 145 -6.99 16.18 11.79
CA GLU A 145 -7.51 15.00 12.48
C GLU A 145 -8.24 14.04 11.53
N ARG A 146 -9.04 14.58 10.60
CA ARG A 146 -9.78 13.77 9.62
C ARG A 146 -8.82 12.99 8.71
N VAL A 147 -7.73 13.62 8.25
CA VAL A 147 -6.72 12.96 7.42
C VAL A 147 -6.01 11.85 8.20
N ILE A 148 -5.63 12.10 9.45
CA ILE A 148 -5.01 11.08 10.32
C ILE A 148 -5.98 9.90 10.51
N PHE A 149 -7.24 10.18 10.84
CA PHE A 149 -8.26 9.16 11.03
C PHE A 149 -8.49 8.33 9.75
N ASN A 150 -8.61 9.00 8.60
CA ASN A 150 -8.78 8.31 7.32
C ASN A 150 -7.54 7.51 6.89
N ALA A 151 -6.34 7.94 7.27
CA ALA A 151 -5.12 7.17 7.05
C ALA A 151 -5.13 5.87 7.86
N LYS A 152 -5.60 5.90 9.12
CA LYS A 152 -5.78 4.69 9.96
C LYS A 152 -6.76 3.72 9.32
N ILE A 153 -7.93 4.20 8.89
CA ILE A 153 -8.92 3.41 8.16
C ILE A 153 -8.29 2.74 6.93
N ALA A 154 -7.60 3.53 6.10
CA ALA A 154 -6.97 3.03 4.89
C ALA A 154 -5.87 2.02 5.17
N ALA A 155 -5.13 2.15 6.27
CA ALA A 155 -4.14 1.16 6.69
C ALA A 155 -4.81 -0.16 7.09
N ALA A 156 -5.76 -0.12 8.03
CA ALA A 156 -6.46 -1.31 8.53
C ALA A 156 -7.17 -2.07 7.40
N THR A 157 -7.96 -1.37 6.58
CA THR A 157 -8.70 -1.99 5.46
C THR A 157 -7.75 -2.65 4.45
N ARG A 158 -6.61 -2.01 4.13
CA ARG A 158 -5.62 -2.59 3.21
C ARG A 158 -4.98 -3.85 3.78
N GLN A 159 -4.77 -3.93 5.10
CA GLN A 159 -4.21 -5.14 5.70
C GLN A 159 -5.21 -6.29 5.70
N VAL A 160 -6.48 -6.04 6.05
CA VAL A 160 -7.56 -7.02 5.91
C VAL A 160 -7.65 -7.56 4.47
N ASP A 161 -7.66 -6.67 3.47
CA ASP A 161 -7.71 -7.07 2.05
C ASP A 161 -6.49 -7.89 1.60
N ARG A 162 -5.32 -7.70 2.24
CA ARG A 162 -4.11 -8.48 1.97
C ARG A 162 -4.21 -9.85 2.62
N LEU A 163 -4.59 -9.92 3.89
CA LEU A 163 -4.74 -11.17 4.63
C LEU A 163 -5.81 -12.06 4.01
N ASN A 164 -6.94 -11.49 3.59
CA ASN A 164 -7.99 -12.23 2.88
C ASN A 164 -7.54 -12.80 1.54
N ARG A 165 -6.57 -12.18 0.85
CA ARG A 165 -5.97 -12.75 -0.35
C ARG A 165 -5.05 -13.91 0.00
N VAL A 166 -4.11 -13.68 0.92
CA VAL A 166 -3.16 -14.72 1.37
C VAL A 166 -3.90 -15.97 1.87
N LEU A 167 -4.99 -15.79 2.64
CA LEU A 167 -5.77 -16.92 3.15
C LEU A 167 -6.41 -17.73 2.01
N ARG A 168 -6.95 -17.07 0.97
CA ARG A 168 -7.49 -17.77 -0.20
C ARG A 168 -6.40 -18.52 -0.97
N ASP A 169 -5.25 -17.88 -1.17
CA ASP A 169 -4.12 -18.52 -1.85
C ASP A 169 -3.65 -19.78 -1.07
N LEU A 170 -3.64 -19.71 0.27
CA LEU A 170 -3.33 -20.87 1.12
C LEU A 170 -4.41 -21.96 1.03
N ASP A 171 -5.69 -21.60 1.01
CA ASP A 171 -6.79 -22.56 0.82
C ASP A 171 -6.65 -23.30 -0.52
N GLU A 172 -6.30 -22.59 -1.60
CA GLU A 172 -6.09 -23.17 -2.92
C GLU A 172 -4.89 -24.12 -2.97
N ILE A 173 -3.77 -23.76 -2.34
CA ILE A 173 -2.58 -24.63 -2.25
C ILE A 173 -2.87 -25.90 -1.43
N GLU A 174 -3.54 -25.76 -0.28
CA GLU A 174 -3.94 -26.90 0.55
C GLU A 174 -4.87 -27.87 -0.21
N ALA A 175 -5.72 -27.36 -1.10
CA ALA A 175 -6.60 -28.19 -1.92
C ALA A 175 -5.88 -28.94 -3.06
N MET A 176 -4.64 -28.56 -3.39
CA MET A 176 -3.82 -29.21 -4.42
C MET A 176 -2.89 -30.31 -3.86
N LEU A 177 -2.73 -30.38 -2.53
CA LEU A 177 -1.90 -31.36 -1.82
C LEU A 177 -2.71 -32.61 -1.44
#